data_AF-A0A7R9ZNS1-F1
#
_entry.id   AF-A0A7R9ZNS1-F1
#
_cell.length_a   1.000
_cell.length_b   1.000
_cell.length_c   1.000
_cell.angle_alpha   90.00
_cell.angle_beta   90.00
_cell.angle_gamma   90.00
#
_symmetry.space_group_name_H-M   'P 1'
#
loop_
_entity.id
_entity.type
_entity.pdbx_description
1 polymer ?
#
loop_
_entity_poly.entity_id
_entity_poly.type
_entity_poly.pdbx_seq_one_letter_code
_entity_poly.pdbx_strand_id
1 'polypeptide(L)'
;ECAKNPAWVRSFVVALRCIALHWYELGVQWTLRSFMIDHDGMSTENHGDVDATIAANLALIAADENLQGFGCLFQEEDADVCGDDGDDNGGCETPTVSSSGEQIFDPNECQSYTIWFDGDGLGFRMLQALSAFGATGEDITGLVLWGASVTLAKYITEHPHLVESKTVLELGCGSALPSMLSSRLHASKVVASDFREAALDQVDHHARENGCEIERLQLDWEDLPGTAQFQADTILASDVIYGVGLVPALTRAIRKYLKADGIVLMATRDGRRGIPEFRHIMKQTADNVCFDEIEILAFDDAYLPSIPSELEGDANSLARLKGEHSIYVYRRKQQQCPQQQERQHGLSTTDIMAGPKPVVPVSRSDTRDANRISPCHEVYPGLWVGSLSSLNELKSLHQVQQWKVISILDSEFLIGLCVSMILAIRNDDSSSAKVEQHEIWKMADKPRAHFLSERLTHVLKLIDDVIGGTNVTRQPSSACLVHCAKGVSRSVAVCAAWLITRQALTLQQAMERIREVRPNAQPNLGFLAGLRALESGKFQVL
;
A
#
# COMPACT_ATOMS: atom_id res chain seq x y z
N GLU A 1 33.55 14.75 -16.08
CA GLU A 1 34.36 13.78 -15.31
C GLU A 1 33.69 12.43 -15.04
N CYS A 2 32.36 12.36 -14.87
CA CYS A 2 31.65 11.09 -14.57
C CYS A 2 31.53 10.06 -15.71
N ALA A 3 31.91 10.40 -16.94
CA ALA A 3 31.72 9.53 -18.11
C ALA A 3 32.62 8.27 -18.14
N LYS A 4 33.56 8.12 -17.20
CA LYS A 4 34.49 6.98 -17.14
C LYS A 4 33.99 5.79 -16.30
N ASN A 5 32.84 5.91 -15.64
CA ASN A 5 32.29 4.83 -14.81
C ASN A 5 30.78 4.61 -15.12
N PRO A 6 30.40 3.52 -15.79
CA PRO A 6 29.02 3.25 -16.21
C PRO A 6 28.01 3.21 -15.05
N ALA A 7 28.44 2.78 -13.85
CA ALA A 7 27.57 2.73 -12.68
C ALA A 7 27.18 4.14 -12.20
N TRP A 8 28.12 5.09 -12.28
CA TRP A 8 27.86 6.48 -11.89
C TRP A 8 26.96 7.19 -12.88
N VAL A 9 27.08 6.88 -14.17
CA VAL A 9 26.17 7.39 -15.20
C VAL A 9 24.74 6.89 -14.96
N ARG A 10 24.55 5.60 -14.62
CA ARG A 10 23.23 5.05 -14.25
C ARG A 10 22.64 5.75 -13.02
N SER A 11 23.41 5.87 -11.94
CA SER A 11 22.96 6.55 -10.72
C SER A 11 22.63 8.03 -10.96
N PHE A 12 23.38 8.71 -11.83
CA PHE A 12 23.16 10.11 -12.17
C PHE A 12 21.89 10.30 -13.03
N VAL A 13 21.63 9.41 -13.99
CA VAL A 13 20.41 9.42 -14.82
C VAL A 13 19.16 9.10 -13.98
N VAL A 14 19.26 8.17 -13.03
CA VAL A 14 18.18 7.86 -12.08
C VAL A 14 17.93 9.05 -11.16
N ALA A 15 18.98 9.70 -10.64
CA ALA A 15 18.85 10.89 -9.82
C ALA A 15 18.16 12.04 -10.58
N LEU A 16 18.51 12.26 -11.86
CA LEU A 16 17.87 13.26 -12.70
C LEU A 16 16.38 12.94 -12.98
N ARG A 17 16.03 11.66 -13.17
CA ARG A 17 14.61 11.23 -13.27
C ARG A 17 13.84 11.51 -11.98
N CYS A 18 14.42 11.24 -10.82
CA CYS A 18 13.78 11.49 -9.53
C CYS A 18 13.60 13.00 -9.26
N ILE A 19 14.57 13.84 -9.63
CA ILE A 19 14.46 15.30 -9.49
C ILE A 19 13.40 15.86 -10.44
N ALA A 20 13.37 15.38 -11.69
CA ALA A 20 12.36 15.78 -12.68
C ALA A 20 10.93 15.42 -12.23
N LEU A 21 10.73 14.21 -11.69
CA LEU A 21 9.46 13.76 -11.11
C LEU A 21 9.05 14.61 -9.90
N HIS A 22 9.99 14.90 -9.00
CA HIS A 22 9.72 15.69 -7.81
C HIS A 22 9.32 17.15 -8.14
N TRP A 23 9.95 17.76 -9.15
CA TRP A 23 9.59 19.12 -9.59
C TRP A 23 8.29 19.18 -10.38
N TYR A 24 7.95 18.12 -11.12
CA TYR A 24 6.65 17.96 -11.76
C TYR A 24 5.51 17.89 -10.72
N GLU A 25 5.70 17.12 -9.64
CA GLU A 25 4.74 17.05 -8.53
C GLU A 25 4.54 18.38 -7.79
N LEU A 26 5.55 19.25 -7.80
CA LEU A 26 5.49 20.59 -7.21
C LEU A 26 4.95 21.66 -8.18
N GLY A 27 4.57 21.28 -9.41
CA GLY A 27 4.02 22.21 -10.42
C GLY A 27 5.04 23.20 -10.98
N VAL A 28 6.35 22.93 -10.85
CA VAL A 28 7.41 23.80 -11.33
C VAL A 28 7.69 23.50 -12.82
N GLN A 29 7.41 24.45 -13.71
CA GLN A 29 7.79 24.32 -15.13
C GLN A 29 9.29 24.55 -15.32
N TRP A 30 9.96 23.63 -15.99
CA TRP A 30 11.39 23.72 -16.32
C TRP A 30 11.63 23.37 -17.79
N THR A 31 12.70 23.91 -18.37
CA THR A 31 13.21 23.55 -19.70
C THR A 31 14.66 23.14 -19.58
N LEU A 32 15.03 21.96 -20.09
CA LEU A 32 16.42 21.52 -20.13
C LEU A 32 17.15 22.31 -21.24
N ARG A 33 17.74 23.46 -20.91
CA ARG A 33 18.70 24.09 -21.82
C ARG A 33 20.06 23.42 -21.66
N SER A 34 20.38 22.60 -22.66
CA SER A 34 21.73 22.27 -23.14
C SER A 34 22.66 21.51 -22.19
N PHE A 35 22.61 20.17 -22.24
CA PHE A 35 23.76 19.32 -21.95
C PHE A 35 24.09 18.52 -23.20
N MET A 36 24.79 19.14 -24.16
CA MET A 36 25.54 18.40 -25.17
C MET A 36 26.92 18.11 -24.60
N ILE A 37 27.33 16.84 -24.60
CA ILE A 37 28.75 16.49 -24.51
C ILE A 37 29.32 16.79 -25.89
N ASP A 38 30.22 17.77 -25.96
CA ASP A 38 30.98 18.08 -27.17
C ASP A 38 31.86 16.85 -27.50
N HIS A 39 31.44 16.08 -28.50
CA HIS A 39 32.31 15.18 -29.22
C HIS A 39 32.21 15.59 -30.68
N ASP A 40 33.22 16.34 -31.12
CA ASP A 40 33.54 16.75 -32.49
C ASP A 40 32.35 16.97 -33.44
N GLY A 41 31.86 18.22 -33.46
CA GLY A 41 31.56 18.90 -34.71
C GLY A 41 30.31 18.45 -35.49
N MET A 42 29.13 18.44 -34.87
CA MET A 42 27.87 18.59 -35.60
C MET A 42 26.90 19.49 -34.83
N SER A 43 26.79 20.74 -35.28
CA SER A 43 25.77 21.69 -34.84
C SER A 43 24.46 21.45 -35.57
N THR A 44 23.38 21.14 -34.85
CA THR A 44 22.03 21.49 -35.31
C THR A 44 21.14 21.83 -34.12
N GLU A 45 20.66 23.07 -34.10
CA GLU A 45 19.54 23.53 -33.28
C GLU A 45 18.29 22.73 -33.64
N ASN A 46 17.69 22.03 -32.67
CA ASN A 46 16.27 21.70 -32.71
C ASN A 46 15.74 21.56 -31.29
N HIS A 47 14.81 22.44 -30.96
CA HIS A 47 14.08 22.45 -29.70
C HIS A 47 12.86 21.55 -29.81
N GLY A 48 12.77 20.56 -28.92
CA GLY A 48 11.52 19.88 -28.59
C GLY A 48 11.38 18.48 -29.17
N ASP A 49 12.05 17.49 -28.56
CA ASP A 49 11.47 16.17 -28.35
C ASP A 49 12.28 15.40 -27.29
N VAL A 50 11.65 15.14 -26.13
CA VAL A 50 12.25 14.39 -25.02
C VAL A 50 12.41 12.92 -25.40
N ASP A 51 11.51 12.39 -26.23
CA ASP A 51 11.51 10.99 -26.64
C ASP A 51 12.60 10.70 -27.69
N ALA A 52 12.87 11.65 -28.59
CA ALA A 52 14.00 11.53 -29.54
C ALA A 52 15.35 11.57 -28.83
N THR A 53 15.47 12.36 -27.76
CA THR A 53 16.69 12.45 -26.95
C THR A 53 16.92 11.16 -26.13
N ILE A 54 15.85 10.55 -25.62
CA ILE A 54 15.90 9.26 -24.93
C ILE A 54 16.21 8.13 -25.93
N ALA A 55 15.59 8.14 -27.11
CA ALA A 55 15.84 7.16 -28.17
C ALA A 55 17.28 7.21 -28.69
N ALA A 56 17.85 8.40 -28.88
CA ALA A 56 19.25 8.57 -29.28
C ALA A 56 20.23 8.04 -28.21
N ASN A 57 19.93 8.26 -26.92
CA ASN A 57 20.72 7.73 -25.81
C ASN A 57 20.60 6.20 -25.67
N LEU A 58 19.42 5.62 -25.93
CA LEU A 58 19.22 4.17 -25.94
C LEU A 58 19.90 3.50 -27.15
N ALA A 59 19.93 4.15 -28.31
CA ALA A 59 20.64 3.67 -29.49
C ALA A 59 22.17 3.67 -29.30
N LEU A 60 22.72 4.66 -28.59
CA LEU A 60 24.14 4.72 -28.20
C LEU A 60 24.51 3.62 -27.20
N ILE A 61 23.60 3.22 -26.31
CA ILE A 61 23.80 2.10 -25.36
C ILE A 61 23.72 0.75 -26.10
N ALA A 62 22.88 0.63 -27.12
CA ALA A 62 22.74 -0.59 -27.92
C ALA A 62 23.90 -0.83 -28.90
N ALA A 63 24.66 0.21 -29.26
CA ALA A 63 25.77 0.14 -30.21
C ALA A 63 27.15 -0.13 -29.58
N ASP A 64 27.25 -0.24 -28.25
CA ASP A 64 28.51 -0.53 -27.55
C ASP A 64 28.72 -2.04 -27.42
N GLU A 65 29.65 -2.58 -28.21
CA GLU A 65 29.98 -4.01 -28.25
C GLU A 65 30.50 -4.57 -26.90
N ASN A 66 30.89 -3.71 -25.94
CA ASN A 66 31.29 -4.13 -24.59
C ASN A 66 30.12 -4.41 -23.63
N LEU A 67 28.87 -4.15 -24.02
CA LEU A 67 27.69 -4.33 -23.17
C LEU A 67 26.80 -5.53 -23.54
N GLN A 68 27.18 -6.34 -24.55
CA GLN A 68 26.40 -7.51 -24.97
C GLN A 68 26.51 -8.75 -24.06
N GLY A 69 27.26 -8.69 -22.96
CA GLY A 69 27.52 -9.86 -22.08
C GLY A 69 26.54 -10.10 -20.93
N PHE A 70 25.45 -9.34 -20.77
CA PHE A 70 24.62 -9.39 -19.55
C PHE A 70 23.23 -10.05 -19.71
N GLY A 71 23.06 -10.87 -20.74
CA GLY A 71 21.91 -11.76 -20.88
C GLY A 71 22.22 -13.17 -20.41
N CYS A 72 22.39 -13.38 -19.09
CA CYS A 72 22.35 -14.70 -18.42
C CYS A 72 22.65 -14.54 -16.91
N LEU A 73 21.66 -14.18 -16.10
CA LEU A 73 21.71 -14.34 -14.64
C LEU A 73 20.30 -14.68 -14.12
N PHE A 74 19.84 -15.87 -14.50
CA PHE A 74 18.82 -16.66 -13.81
C PHE A 74 19.09 -18.13 -14.16
N GLN A 75 20.01 -18.75 -13.42
CA GLN A 75 20.04 -20.20 -13.23
C GLN A 75 20.50 -20.47 -11.79
N GLU A 76 19.76 -21.39 -11.16
CA GLU A 76 20.04 -21.98 -9.86
C GLU A 76 21.31 -22.85 -9.89
N GLU A 77 21.70 -23.26 -8.68
CA GLU A 77 22.78 -24.20 -8.31
C GLU A 77 24.17 -23.57 -8.18
N ASP A 78 24.86 -23.78 -7.06
CA ASP A 78 25.66 -24.97 -6.75
C ASP A 78 26.06 -24.91 -5.26
N ALA A 79 26.49 -25.94 -4.53
CA ALA A 79 26.67 -27.37 -4.72
C ALA A 79 27.16 -27.93 -3.35
N ASP A 80 27.04 -29.24 -3.20
CA ASP A 80 27.50 -30.06 -2.08
C ASP A 80 28.98 -29.93 -1.70
N VAL A 81 29.22 -30.16 -0.41
CA VAL A 81 30.52 -30.46 0.19
C VAL A 81 30.81 -31.96 -0.03
N CYS A 82 31.92 -32.25 -0.71
CA CYS A 82 32.43 -33.61 -0.91
C CYS A 82 32.84 -34.28 0.42
N GLY A 83 32.40 -35.53 0.60
CA GLY A 83 32.95 -36.51 1.53
C GLY A 83 32.78 -37.90 0.90
N ASP A 84 33.90 -38.56 0.65
CA ASP A 84 34.11 -39.85 -0.03
C ASP A 84 33.47 -41.03 0.73
N ASP A 85 32.92 -42.01 -0.01
CA ASP A 85 33.01 -43.46 0.21
C ASP A 85 31.87 -44.25 -0.49
N GLY A 86 32.24 -45.01 -1.53
CA GLY A 86 31.81 -46.42 -1.72
C GLY A 86 30.50 -46.76 -2.46
N ASP A 87 30.65 -47.22 -3.71
CA ASP A 87 29.90 -48.25 -4.46
C ASP A 87 28.53 -48.75 -3.94
N ASP A 88 27.45 -48.66 -4.76
CA ASP A 88 26.94 -49.80 -5.55
C ASP A 88 25.72 -49.46 -6.43
N ASN A 89 25.57 -50.22 -7.51
CA ASN A 89 24.66 -50.07 -8.65
C ASN A 89 23.14 -50.10 -8.34
N GLY A 90 22.35 -49.26 -9.04
CA GLY A 90 20.90 -49.48 -9.19
C GLY A 90 20.12 -48.42 -10.00
N GLY A 91 19.76 -48.76 -11.24
CA GLY A 91 18.53 -48.36 -11.97
C GLY A 91 18.03 -46.91 -11.92
N CYS A 92 18.16 -46.21 -13.06
CA CYS A 92 17.55 -44.90 -13.30
C CYS A 92 16.02 -45.01 -13.46
N GLU A 93 15.26 -44.59 -12.44
CA GLU A 93 13.86 -44.18 -12.53
C GLU A 93 13.78 -42.66 -12.36
N THR A 94 13.11 -41.99 -13.28
CA THR A 94 12.88 -40.54 -13.28
C THR A 94 11.98 -40.14 -12.10
N PRO A 95 12.36 -39.18 -11.23
CA PRO A 95 11.53 -38.81 -10.10
C PRO A 95 10.37 -37.92 -10.53
N THR A 96 9.16 -38.45 -10.44
CA THR A 96 7.94 -37.66 -10.29
C THR A 96 8.01 -36.90 -8.96
N VAL A 97 8.10 -35.57 -9.02
CA VAL A 97 7.94 -34.72 -7.83
C VAL A 97 6.48 -34.81 -7.38
N SER A 98 6.25 -35.53 -6.28
CA SER A 98 4.99 -35.52 -5.56
C SER A 98 4.84 -34.20 -4.81
N SER A 99 3.92 -33.36 -5.26
CA SER A 99 3.46 -32.19 -4.53
C SER A 99 2.61 -32.61 -3.32
N SER A 100 3.23 -32.86 -2.18
CA SER A 100 2.53 -32.82 -0.90
C SER A 100 2.59 -31.39 -0.37
N GLY A 101 1.76 -30.50 -0.92
CA GLY A 101 1.54 -29.18 -0.33
C GLY A 101 0.73 -29.36 0.94
N GLU A 102 1.29 -29.00 2.09
CA GLU A 102 0.53 -28.90 3.33
C GLU A 102 -0.57 -27.86 3.14
N GLN A 103 -1.84 -28.27 3.25
CA GLN A 103 -2.99 -27.38 3.27
C GLN A 103 -2.87 -26.44 4.48
N ILE A 104 -2.84 -25.11 4.25
CA ILE A 104 -2.76 -24.11 5.33
C ILE A 104 -4.16 -23.91 5.97
N PHE A 105 -5.21 -24.23 5.23
CA PHE A 105 -6.60 -24.20 5.65
C PHE A 105 -7.06 -25.57 6.16
N ASP A 106 -7.62 -25.64 7.37
CA ASP A 106 -8.28 -26.85 7.89
C ASP A 106 -9.82 -26.75 7.74
N PRO A 107 -10.44 -27.53 6.84
CA PRO A 107 -11.89 -27.58 6.68
C PRO A 107 -12.64 -28.02 7.93
N ASN A 108 -12.01 -28.78 8.84
CA ASN A 108 -12.66 -29.34 10.03
C ASN A 108 -12.95 -28.29 11.11
N GLU A 109 -12.26 -27.14 11.06
CA GLU A 109 -12.50 -26.01 11.97
C GLU A 109 -13.49 -24.98 11.40
N CYS A 110 -14.07 -25.29 10.23
CA CYS A 110 -15.02 -24.41 9.55
C CYS A 110 -16.46 -24.82 9.77
N GLN A 111 -17.35 -23.82 9.78
CA GLN A 111 -18.78 -24.03 9.67
C GLN A 111 -19.16 -24.15 8.20
N SER A 112 -19.95 -25.16 7.85
CA SER A 112 -20.51 -25.34 6.51
C SER A 112 -21.98 -24.96 6.42
N TYR A 113 -22.39 -24.30 5.34
CA TYR A 113 -23.79 -24.00 5.03
C TYR A 113 -23.97 -23.80 3.51
N THR A 114 -25.20 -23.68 3.03
CA THR A 114 -25.48 -23.42 1.61
C THR A 114 -26.23 -22.10 1.46
N ILE A 115 -25.71 -21.19 0.62
CA ILE A 115 -26.43 -19.98 0.23
C ILE A 115 -27.12 -20.22 -1.11
N TRP A 116 -28.39 -19.86 -1.18
CA TRP A 116 -29.25 -20.07 -2.34
C TRP A 116 -29.59 -18.75 -3.04
N PHE A 117 -29.53 -18.76 -4.37
CA PHE A 117 -29.90 -17.66 -5.26
C PHE A 117 -30.97 -18.13 -6.26
N ASP A 118 -31.63 -17.17 -6.92
CA ASP A 118 -32.64 -17.41 -7.96
C ASP A 118 -33.79 -18.34 -7.53
N GLY A 119 -34.51 -17.97 -6.45
CA GLY A 119 -35.64 -18.77 -5.97
C GLY A 119 -35.26 -20.22 -5.61
N ASP A 120 -34.07 -20.40 -5.06
CA ASP A 120 -33.43 -21.68 -4.68
C ASP A 120 -32.91 -22.54 -5.84
N GLY A 121 -32.77 -21.99 -7.05
CA GLY A 121 -32.20 -22.69 -8.21
C GLY A 121 -30.66 -22.77 -8.23
N LEU A 122 -29.97 -21.83 -7.59
CA LEU A 122 -28.51 -21.72 -7.59
C LEU A 122 -27.95 -21.75 -6.16
N GLY A 123 -27.57 -22.94 -5.69
CA GLY A 123 -26.99 -23.13 -4.35
C GLY A 123 -25.46 -23.23 -4.37
N PHE A 124 -24.81 -22.58 -3.40
CA PHE A 124 -23.36 -22.67 -3.18
C PHE A 124 -23.07 -23.14 -1.75
N ARG A 125 -22.41 -24.29 -1.63
CA ARG A 125 -21.88 -24.81 -0.37
C ARG A 125 -20.66 -24.00 0.02
N MET A 126 -20.71 -23.37 1.18
CA MET A 126 -19.68 -22.49 1.71
C MET A 126 -19.10 -23.12 2.97
N LEU A 127 -17.79 -23.00 3.14
CA LEU A 127 -17.08 -23.14 4.39
C LEU A 127 -16.59 -21.77 4.85
N GLN A 128 -16.78 -21.47 6.14
CA GLN A 128 -16.19 -20.29 6.74
C GLN A 128 -15.58 -20.59 8.10
N ALA A 129 -14.54 -19.83 8.45
CA ALA A 129 -14.04 -19.81 9.82
C ALA A 129 -15.09 -19.24 10.79
N LEU A 130 -15.08 -19.74 12.03
CA LEU A 130 -16.00 -19.31 13.09
C LEU A 130 -15.81 -17.84 13.51
N SER A 131 -14.64 -17.26 13.22
CA SER A 131 -14.29 -15.88 13.55
C SER A 131 -13.45 -15.27 12.42
N ALA A 132 -13.52 -13.95 12.26
CA ALA A 132 -12.65 -13.21 11.34
C ALA A 132 -11.21 -13.03 11.88
N PHE A 133 -11.01 -13.32 13.16
CA PHE A 133 -9.70 -13.30 13.82
C PHE A 133 -9.46 -14.63 14.54
N GLY A 134 -8.30 -15.23 14.31
CA GLY A 134 -7.91 -16.48 14.98
C GLY A 134 -7.73 -16.31 16.49
N ALA A 135 -7.64 -17.42 17.23
CA ALA A 135 -7.50 -17.39 18.69
C ALA A 135 -6.26 -16.57 19.15
N THR A 136 -5.19 -16.63 18.35
CA THR A 136 -3.93 -15.91 18.51
C THR A 136 -4.01 -14.43 18.10
N GLY A 137 -5.12 -14.02 17.45
CA GLY A 137 -5.30 -12.69 16.88
C GLY A 137 -4.82 -12.56 15.43
N GLU A 138 -4.48 -13.67 14.76
CA GLU A 138 -4.14 -13.64 13.34
C GLU A 138 -5.32 -13.16 12.47
N ASP A 139 -5.01 -12.44 11.41
CA ASP A 139 -5.99 -11.95 10.45
C ASP A 139 -6.39 -13.08 9.49
N ILE A 140 -7.59 -13.60 9.70
CA ILE A 140 -8.25 -14.62 8.88
C ILE A 140 -9.54 -14.07 8.28
N THR A 141 -9.64 -12.75 8.12
CA THR A 141 -10.82 -12.07 7.57
C THR A 141 -11.19 -12.55 6.16
N GLY A 142 -10.23 -13.08 5.40
CA GLY A 142 -10.45 -13.69 4.09
C GLY A 142 -11.08 -15.09 4.12
N LEU A 143 -11.13 -15.75 5.28
CA LEU A 143 -11.71 -17.10 5.44
C LEU A 143 -13.18 -17.06 5.87
N VAL A 144 -13.80 -15.88 5.82
CA VAL A 144 -15.19 -15.69 6.23
C VAL A 144 -15.97 -14.90 5.20
N LEU A 145 -17.28 -15.12 5.18
CA LEU A 145 -18.16 -14.46 4.22
C LEU A 145 -18.64 -13.09 4.75
N TRP A 146 -18.62 -12.09 3.86
CA TRP A 146 -19.03 -10.71 4.14
C TRP A 146 -20.27 -10.33 3.33
N GLY A 147 -21.13 -9.48 3.90
CA GLY A 147 -22.39 -9.06 3.28
C GLY A 147 -22.24 -8.49 1.88
N ALA A 148 -21.24 -7.64 1.65
CA ALA A 148 -20.98 -7.07 0.32
C ALA A 148 -20.71 -8.14 -0.76
N SER A 149 -20.12 -9.28 -0.39
CA SER A 149 -19.88 -10.41 -1.29
C SER A 149 -21.19 -11.10 -1.69
N VAL A 150 -22.10 -11.27 -0.73
CA VAL A 150 -23.45 -11.83 -0.96
C VAL A 150 -24.32 -10.88 -1.78
N THR A 151 -24.28 -9.57 -1.46
CA THR A 151 -24.97 -8.53 -2.24
C THR A 151 -24.49 -8.52 -3.69
N LEU A 152 -23.17 -8.57 -3.91
CA LEU A 152 -22.60 -8.61 -5.26
C LEU A 152 -23.00 -9.89 -6.02
N ALA A 153 -22.96 -11.04 -5.35
CA ALA A 153 -23.35 -12.32 -5.96
C ALA A 153 -24.83 -12.32 -6.38
N LYS A 154 -25.73 -11.80 -5.54
CA LYS A 154 -27.15 -11.66 -5.89
C LYS A 154 -27.36 -10.70 -7.07
N TYR A 155 -26.67 -9.57 -7.06
CA TYR A 155 -26.73 -8.61 -8.17
C TYR A 155 -26.28 -9.23 -9.49
N ILE A 156 -25.19 -10.00 -9.49
CA ILE A 156 -24.72 -10.70 -10.71
C ILE A 156 -25.75 -11.75 -11.16
N THR A 157 -26.45 -12.40 -10.23
CA THR A 157 -27.51 -13.38 -10.58
C THR A 157 -28.67 -12.71 -11.33
N GLU A 158 -29.04 -11.49 -10.94
CA GLU A 158 -30.08 -10.70 -11.60
C GLU A 158 -29.58 -10.05 -12.92
N HIS A 159 -28.26 -10.02 -13.12
CA HIS A 159 -27.59 -9.39 -14.26
C HIS A 159 -26.50 -10.30 -14.88
N PRO A 160 -26.83 -11.50 -15.37
CA PRO A 160 -25.83 -12.49 -15.81
C PRO A 160 -24.94 -12.00 -16.97
N HIS A 161 -25.45 -11.10 -17.81
CA HIS A 161 -24.71 -10.47 -18.91
C HIS A 161 -23.42 -9.72 -18.48
N LEU A 162 -23.27 -9.41 -17.18
CA LEU A 162 -22.07 -8.81 -16.62
C LEU A 162 -20.89 -9.80 -16.56
N VAL A 163 -21.16 -11.11 -16.58
CA VAL A 163 -20.15 -12.18 -16.42
C VAL A 163 -20.23 -13.26 -17.51
N GLU A 164 -21.40 -13.47 -18.12
CA GLU A 164 -21.63 -14.47 -19.15
C GLU A 164 -20.70 -14.26 -20.35
N SER A 165 -19.98 -15.31 -20.75
CA SER A 165 -18.99 -15.28 -21.83
C SER A 165 -17.88 -14.23 -21.65
N LYS A 166 -17.59 -13.81 -20.41
CA LYS A 166 -16.54 -12.85 -20.07
C LYS A 166 -15.35 -13.52 -19.38
N THR A 167 -14.18 -12.89 -19.48
CA THR A 167 -13.08 -13.14 -18.54
C THR A 167 -13.34 -12.31 -17.29
N VAL A 168 -13.51 -12.96 -16.15
CA VAL A 168 -13.82 -12.35 -14.85
C VAL A 168 -12.61 -12.48 -13.92
N LEU A 169 -12.23 -11.38 -13.29
CA LEU A 169 -11.22 -11.36 -12.23
C LEU A 169 -11.84 -10.84 -10.94
N GLU A 170 -11.78 -11.60 -9.85
CA GLU A 170 -12.10 -11.11 -8.52
C GLU A 170 -10.83 -10.68 -7.78
N LEU A 171 -10.77 -9.41 -7.36
CA LEU A 171 -9.68 -8.86 -6.55
C LEU A 171 -10.05 -8.99 -5.07
N GLY A 172 -9.22 -9.68 -4.29
CA GLY A 172 -9.41 -9.86 -2.85
C GLY A 172 -10.62 -10.75 -2.59
N CYS A 173 -10.62 -11.94 -3.19
CA CYS A 173 -11.79 -12.79 -3.29
C CYS A 173 -12.24 -13.38 -1.95
N GLY A 174 -11.35 -13.52 -0.96
CA GLY A 174 -11.66 -14.25 0.27
C GLY A 174 -12.30 -15.61 -0.04
N SER A 175 -13.53 -15.84 0.43
CA SER A 175 -14.31 -17.06 0.17
C SER A 175 -14.85 -17.25 -1.26
N ALA A 176 -14.64 -16.27 -2.16
CA ALA A 176 -14.85 -16.33 -3.61
C ALA A 176 -16.28 -16.68 -4.09
N LEU A 177 -17.31 -16.27 -3.34
CA LEU A 177 -18.70 -16.48 -3.73
C LEU A 177 -19.06 -15.83 -5.09
N PRO A 178 -18.68 -14.57 -5.39
CA PRO A 178 -18.91 -13.96 -6.69
C PRO A 178 -18.17 -14.67 -7.84
N SER A 179 -16.96 -15.15 -7.61
CA SER A 179 -16.22 -15.97 -8.60
C SER A 179 -16.94 -17.29 -8.91
N MET A 180 -17.37 -18.04 -7.89
CA MET A 180 -18.13 -19.27 -8.09
C MET A 180 -19.44 -19.03 -8.86
N LEU A 181 -20.14 -17.95 -8.50
CA LEU A 181 -21.37 -17.57 -9.18
C LEU A 181 -21.11 -17.22 -10.65
N SER A 182 -20.04 -16.48 -10.94
CA SER A 182 -19.62 -16.16 -12.31
C SER A 182 -19.30 -17.43 -13.12
N SER A 183 -18.67 -18.43 -12.50
CA SER A 183 -18.38 -19.74 -13.13
C SER A 183 -19.68 -20.47 -13.50
N ARG A 184 -20.65 -20.52 -12.58
CA ARG A 184 -21.98 -21.14 -12.81
C ARG A 184 -22.83 -20.39 -13.83
N LEU A 185 -22.61 -19.08 -14.01
CA LEU A 185 -23.25 -18.25 -15.01
C LEU A 185 -22.46 -18.15 -16.34
N HIS A 186 -21.66 -19.18 -16.63
CA HIS A 186 -21.01 -19.38 -17.93
C HIS A 186 -20.03 -18.25 -18.31
N ALA A 187 -19.31 -17.68 -17.34
CA ALA A 187 -18.10 -16.92 -17.64
C ALA A 187 -17.10 -17.79 -18.42
N SER A 188 -16.43 -17.22 -19.42
CA SER A 188 -15.45 -17.97 -20.23
C SER A 188 -14.19 -18.33 -19.46
N LYS A 189 -13.84 -17.50 -18.47
CA LYS A 189 -12.71 -17.71 -17.56
C LYS A 189 -12.96 -16.94 -16.29
N VAL A 190 -12.76 -17.58 -15.14
CA VAL A 190 -12.85 -16.96 -13.83
C VAL A 190 -11.50 -17.07 -13.13
N VAL A 191 -10.95 -15.94 -12.70
CA VAL A 191 -9.74 -15.87 -11.90
C VAL A 191 -10.09 -15.26 -10.55
N ALA A 192 -9.93 -16.04 -9.48
CA ALA A 192 -10.07 -15.56 -8.10
C ALA A 192 -8.68 -15.20 -7.57
N SER A 193 -8.50 -13.96 -7.12
CA SER A 193 -7.22 -13.49 -6.61
C SER A 193 -7.28 -13.00 -5.17
N ASP A 194 -6.27 -13.37 -4.39
CA ASP A 194 -6.08 -12.91 -3.02
C ASP A 194 -4.59 -12.84 -2.69
N PHE A 195 -4.25 -12.07 -1.67
CA PHE A 195 -2.88 -11.98 -1.16
C PHE A 195 -2.52 -13.20 -0.29
N ARG A 196 -3.52 -13.84 0.31
CA ARG A 196 -3.35 -14.91 1.30
C ARG A 196 -3.56 -16.28 0.68
N GLU A 197 -2.52 -17.11 0.68
CA GLU A 197 -2.60 -18.51 0.22
C GLU A 197 -3.71 -19.29 0.92
N ALA A 198 -3.92 -19.09 2.23
CA ALA A 198 -5.00 -19.76 2.96
C ALA A 198 -6.41 -19.44 2.39
N ALA A 199 -6.63 -18.22 1.89
CA ALA A 199 -7.89 -17.88 1.24
C ALA A 199 -8.02 -18.62 -0.09
N LEU A 200 -6.96 -18.65 -0.89
CA LEU A 200 -6.94 -19.38 -2.16
C LEU A 200 -7.08 -20.90 -1.98
N ASP A 201 -6.54 -21.49 -0.91
CA ASP A 201 -6.76 -22.89 -0.55
C ASP A 201 -8.24 -23.17 -0.23
N GLN A 202 -8.91 -22.23 0.44
CA GLN A 202 -10.36 -22.28 0.66
C GLN A 202 -11.12 -22.14 -0.67
N VAL A 203 -10.68 -21.28 -1.59
CA VAL A 203 -11.26 -21.17 -2.94
C VAL A 203 -11.18 -22.51 -3.68
N ASP A 204 -10.03 -23.19 -3.66
CA ASP A 204 -9.87 -24.50 -4.30
C ASP A 204 -10.82 -25.55 -3.71
N HIS A 205 -11.06 -25.47 -2.39
CA HIS A 205 -12.04 -26.31 -1.73
C HIS A 205 -13.46 -25.99 -2.20
N HIS A 206 -13.87 -24.72 -2.15
CA HIS A 206 -15.19 -24.29 -2.58
C HIS A 206 -15.45 -24.61 -4.06
N ALA A 207 -14.47 -24.38 -4.94
CA ALA A 207 -14.57 -24.67 -6.35
C ALA A 207 -14.85 -26.15 -6.61
N ARG A 208 -14.12 -27.05 -5.93
CA ARG A 208 -14.36 -28.50 -6.02
C ARG A 208 -15.72 -28.92 -5.50
N GLU A 209 -16.15 -28.41 -4.34
CA GLU A 209 -17.43 -28.78 -3.76
C GLU A 209 -18.64 -28.28 -4.57
N ASN A 210 -18.48 -27.14 -5.25
CA ASN A 210 -19.54 -26.53 -6.04
C ASN A 210 -19.44 -26.84 -7.53
N GLY A 211 -18.49 -27.69 -7.95
CA GLY A 211 -18.26 -28.01 -9.36
C GLY A 211 -18.01 -26.78 -10.23
N CYS A 212 -17.26 -25.81 -9.70
CA CYS A 212 -16.90 -24.56 -10.38
C CYS A 212 -15.47 -24.64 -10.91
N GLU A 213 -15.26 -24.14 -12.12
CA GLU A 213 -13.92 -23.95 -12.68
C GLU A 213 -13.45 -22.53 -12.37
N ILE A 214 -12.42 -22.42 -11.52
CA ILE A 214 -11.82 -21.16 -11.06
C ILE A 214 -10.30 -21.31 -11.08
N GLU A 215 -9.61 -20.36 -11.68
CA GLU A 215 -8.15 -20.24 -11.59
C GLU A 215 -7.77 -19.38 -10.38
N ARG A 216 -6.86 -19.86 -9.53
CA ARG A 216 -6.31 -19.07 -8.43
C ARG A 216 -5.18 -18.16 -8.91
N LEU A 217 -5.11 -16.95 -8.34
CA LEU A 217 -4.00 -16.01 -8.56
C LEU A 217 -3.58 -15.38 -7.23
N GLN A 218 -2.38 -15.72 -6.74
CA GLN A 218 -1.81 -14.97 -5.63
C GLN A 218 -1.40 -13.57 -6.11
N LEU A 219 -1.98 -12.52 -5.51
CA LEU A 219 -1.76 -11.15 -5.96
C LEU A 219 -1.58 -10.18 -4.79
N ASP A 220 -0.39 -9.58 -4.71
CA ASP A 220 -0.12 -8.42 -3.87
C ASP A 220 -0.34 -7.13 -4.70
N TRP A 221 -1.35 -6.33 -4.34
CA TRP A 221 -1.63 -5.08 -5.05
C TRP A 221 -0.54 -4.01 -4.86
N GLU A 222 0.25 -4.12 -3.79
CA GLU A 222 1.37 -3.21 -3.54
C GLU A 222 2.61 -3.59 -4.36
N ASP A 223 2.68 -4.82 -4.85
CA ASP A 223 3.80 -5.37 -5.63
C ASP A 223 3.28 -6.12 -6.87
N LEU A 224 2.68 -5.37 -7.79
CA LEU A 224 2.15 -5.92 -9.03
C LEU A 224 3.27 -6.35 -9.97
N PRO A 225 3.14 -7.48 -10.70
CA PRO A 225 4.13 -7.90 -11.68
C PRO A 225 4.32 -6.84 -12.76
N GLY A 226 5.46 -6.82 -13.47
CA GLY A 226 5.72 -5.82 -14.52
C GLY A 226 4.66 -5.83 -15.63
N THR A 227 4.32 -7.01 -16.14
CA THR A 227 3.29 -7.21 -17.18
C THR A 227 2.10 -7.97 -16.61
N ALA A 228 0.88 -7.61 -17.02
CA ALA A 228 -0.32 -8.37 -16.66
C ALA A 228 -0.32 -9.71 -17.41
N GLN A 229 -0.55 -10.82 -16.72
CA GLN A 229 -0.61 -12.16 -17.34
C GLN A 229 -1.82 -12.32 -18.25
N PHE A 230 -2.90 -11.58 -17.96
CA PHE A 230 -4.12 -11.50 -18.75
C PHE A 230 -4.81 -10.16 -18.47
N GLN A 231 -5.88 -9.89 -19.19
CA GLN A 231 -6.82 -8.81 -18.86
C GLN A 231 -8.24 -9.35 -18.77
N ALA A 232 -9.03 -8.82 -17.85
CA ALA A 232 -10.42 -9.19 -17.60
C ALA A 232 -11.38 -8.22 -18.28
N ASP A 233 -12.52 -8.73 -18.75
CA ASP A 233 -13.64 -7.92 -19.22
C ASP A 233 -14.42 -7.34 -18.03
N THR A 234 -14.50 -8.10 -16.94
CA THR A 234 -15.18 -7.72 -15.69
C THR A 234 -14.26 -7.94 -14.51
N ILE A 235 -14.06 -6.90 -13.70
CA ILE A 235 -13.41 -7.01 -12.38
C ILE A 235 -14.47 -6.94 -11.29
N LEU A 236 -14.46 -7.93 -10.41
CA LEU A 236 -15.26 -7.99 -9.20
C LEU A 236 -14.37 -7.63 -8.00
N ALA A 237 -14.94 -6.93 -7.03
CA ALA A 237 -14.30 -6.67 -5.76
C ALA A 237 -15.37 -6.46 -4.68
N SER A 238 -15.33 -7.25 -3.61
CA SER A 238 -16.33 -7.17 -2.53
C SER A 238 -15.68 -7.00 -1.17
N ASP A 239 -16.05 -5.94 -0.45
CA ASP A 239 -15.57 -5.56 0.89
C ASP A 239 -14.05 -5.41 1.03
N VAL A 240 -13.36 -5.06 -0.06
CA VAL A 240 -11.91 -4.83 -0.10
C VAL A 240 -11.46 -3.43 0.35
N ILE A 241 -12.42 -2.52 0.61
CA ILE A 241 -12.15 -1.15 1.08
C ILE A 241 -12.46 -1.06 2.58
N TYR A 242 -11.46 -1.35 3.41
CA TYR A 242 -11.55 -1.22 4.87
C TYR A 242 -10.74 -0.04 5.44
N GLY A 243 -9.98 0.65 4.59
CA GLY A 243 -9.23 1.85 4.95
C GLY A 243 -8.56 2.51 3.73
N VAL A 244 -8.11 3.75 3.92
CA VAL A 244 -7.54 4.58 2.84
C VAL A 244 -6.22 4.03 2.29
N GLY A 245 -5.45 3.30 3.11
CA GLY A 245 -4.07 2.92 2.78
C GLY A 245 -3.91 2.06 1.52
N LEU A 246 -4.82 1.12 1.27
CA LEU A 246 -4.73 0.21 0.12
C LEU A 246 -5.43 0.72 -1.14
N VAL A 247 -6.18 1.82 -1.05
CA VAL A 247 -6.94 2.38 -2.19
C VAL A 247 -6.04 2.65 -3.41
N PRO A 248 -4.84 3.26 -3.28
CA PRO A 248 -3.96 3.45 -4.43
C PRO A 248 -3.47 2.13 -5.06
N ALA A 249 -3.21 1.11 -4.24
CA ALA A 249 -2.77 -0.20 -4.71
C ALA A 249 -3.89 -0.93 -5.47
N LEU A 250 -5.09 -0.96 -4.89
CA LEU A 250 -6.30 -1.52 -5.50
C LEU A 250 -6.60 -0.87 -6.85
N THR A 251 -6.56 0.46 -6.94
CA THR A 251 -6.85 1.17 -8.20
C THR A 251 -5.79 0.95 -9.29
N ARG A 252 -4.51 0.75 -8.92
CA ARG A 252 -3.48 0.30 -9.86
C ARG A 252 -3.74 -1.12 -10.36
N ALA A 253 -4.15 -2.03 -9.49
CA ALA A 253 -4.51 -3.40 -9.88
C ALA A 253 -5.68 -3.39 -10.88
N ILE A 254 -6.73 -2.60 -10.61
CA ILE A 254 -7.87 -2.41 -11.53
C ILE A 254 -7.40 -1.91 -12.90
N ARG A 255 -6.60 -0.83 -12.95
CA ARG A 255 -6.09 -0.27 -14.23
C ARG A 255 -5.24 -1.28 -15.01
N LYS A 256 -4.44 -2.08 -14.30
CA LYS A 256 -3.53 -3.06 -14.89
C LYS A 256 -4.27 -4.22 -15.52
N TYR A 257 -5.26 -4.78 -14.81
CA TYR A 257 -5.93 -6.02 -15.21
C TYR A 257 -7.23 -5.81 -16.00
N LEU A 258 -7.83 -4.62 -16.01
CA LEU A 258 -9.07 -4.42 -16.76
C LEU A 258 -8.82 -4.12 -18.23
N LYS A 259 -9.52 -4.80 -19.15
CA LYS A 259 -9.49 -4.49 -20.59
C LYS A 259 -10.07 -3.09 -20.88
N ALA A 260 -9.74 -2.54 -22.04
CA ALA A 260 -10.48 -1.38 -22.57
C ALA A 260 -11.97 -1.74 -22.69
N ASP A 261 -12.85 -0.80 -22.35
CA ASP A 261 -14.31 -1.00 -22.23
C ASP A 261 -14.77 -1.99 -21.13
N GLY A 262 -13.83 -2.54 -20.35
CA GLY A 262 -14.15 -3.43 -19.25
C GLY A 262 -14.89 -2.71 -18.13
N ILE A 263 -15.59 -3.50 -17.32
CA ILE A 263 -16.38 -3.02 -16.18
C ILE A 263 -15.78 -3.43 -14.84
N VAL A 264 -15.99 -2.60 -13.82
CA VAL A 264 -15.66 -2.90 -12.42
C VAL A 264 -16.95 -2.87 -11.61
N LEU A 265 -17.20 -3.93 -10.85
CA LEU A 265 -18.26 -4.00 -9.86
C LEU A 265 -17.60 -4.04 -8.47
N MET A 266 -17.69 -2.92 -7.75
CA MET A 266 -17.12 -2.76 -6.41
C MET A 266 -18.24 -2.72 -5.37
N ALA A 267 -18.43 -3.81 -4.62
CA ALA A 267 -19.37 -3.87 -3.53
C ALA A 267 -18.69 -3.57 -2.20
N THR A 268 -19.29 -2.74 -1.35
CA THR A 268 -18.77 -2.42 -0.01
C THR A 268 -19.91 -2.12 0.95
N ARG A 269 -19.71 -2.45 2.22
CA ARG A 269 -20.56 -1.92 3.29
C ARG A 269 -20.48 -0.39 3.34
N ASP A 270 -21.61 0.26 3.57
CA ASP A 270 -21.68 1.71 3.67
C ASP A 270 -20.96 2.23 4.92
N GLY A 271 -20.43 3.46 4.82
CA GLY A 271 -19.69 4.12 5.90
C GLY A 271 -18.24 3.67 6.08
N ARG A 272 -17.72 2.75 5.24
CA ARG A 272 -16.30 2.39 5.25
C ARG A 272 -15.41 3.58 4.87
N ARG A 273 -14.32 3.77 5.61
CA ARG A 273 -13.27 4.76 5.28
C ARG A 273 -12.50 4.29 4.04
N GLY A 274 -12.17 5.21 3.13
CA GLY A 274 -11.50 4.89 1.86
C GLY A 274 -12.42 4.94 0.65
N ILE A 275 -13.74 4.86 0.82
CA ILE A 275 -14.70 4.96 -0.29
C ILE A 275 -14.57 6.31 -1.01
N PRO A 276 -14.60 7.48 -0.32
CA PRO A 276 -14.45 8.77 -1.00
C PRO A 276 -13.13 8.89 -1.78
N GLU A 277 -12.04 8.40 -1.21
CA GLU A 277 -10.71 8.40 -1.82
C GLU A 277 -10.65 7.47 -3.03
N PHE A 278 -11.26 6.29 -2.94
CA PHE A 278 -11.36 5.35 -4.06
C PHE A 278 -12.12 5.98 -5.22
N ARG A 279 -13.30 6.55 -4.96
CA ARG A 279 -14.10 7.25 -5.98
C ARG A 279 -13.32 8.40 -6.60
N HIS A 280 -12.60 9.17 -5.79
CA HIS A 280 -11.77 10.27 -6.28
C HIS A 280 -10.67 9.77 -7.22
N ILE A 281 -9.93 8.73 -6.83
CA ILE A 281 -8.83 8.16 -7.63
C ILE A 281 -9.35 7.47 -8.90
N MET A 282 -10.51 6.79 -8.85
CA MET A 282 -11.11 6.16 -10.02
C MET A 282 -11.56 7.19 -11.07
N LYS A 283 -11.98 8.39 -10.65
CA LYS A 283 -12.34 9.49 -11.56
C LYS A 283 -11.14 10.19 -12.20
N GLN A 284 -9.94 9.99 -11.65
CA GLN A 284 -8.72 10.56 -12.22
C GLN A 284 -8.18 9.72 -13.38
N THR A 285 -7.58 10.41 -14.35
CA THR A 285 -6.81 9.76 -15.41
C THR A 285 -5.41 9.46 -14.86
N ALA A 286 -5.01 8.19 -14.95
CA ALA A 286 -3.64 7.75 -14.64
C ALA A 286 -3.28 6.57 -15.56
N ASP A 287 -2.01 6.47 -15.95
CA ASP A 287 -1.52 5.44 -16.88
C ASP A 287 -2.27 5.41 -18.23
N ASN A 288 -2.74 6.57 -18.70
CA ASN A 288 -3.63 6.72 -19.87
C ASN A 288 -4.96 5.94 -19.74
N VAL A 289 -5.36 5.59 -18.52
CA VAL A 289 -6.63 4.93 -18.19
C VAL A 289 -7.52 5.88 -17.42
N CYS A 290 -8.77 5.97 -17.85
CA CYS A 290 -9.83 6.72 -17.20
C CYS A 290 -11.12 5.90 -17.15
N PHE A 291 -11.96 6.21 -16.16
CA PHE A 291 -13.20 5.50 -15.91
C PHE A 291 -14.39 6.46 -15.91
N ASP A 292 -15.53 5.97 -16.38
CA ASP A 292 -16.84 6.56 -16.08
C ASP A 292 -17.43 5.86 -14.86
N GLU A 293 -17.92 6.63 -13.89
CA GLU A 293 -18.79 6.13 -12.83
C GLU A 293 -20.20 6.02 -13.42
N ILE A 294 -20.63 4.79 -13.68
CA ILE A 294 -21.89 4.52 -14.38
C ILE A 294 -23.06 4.70 -13.42
N GLU A 295 -23.00 4.04 -12.27
CA GLU A 295 -24.05 4.06 -11.26
C GLU A 295 -23.51 3.65 -9.89
N ILE A 296 -24.31 3.97 -8.86
CA ILE A 296 -24.11 3.55 -7.48
C ILE A 296 -25.46 3.02 -7.00
N LEU A 297 -25.48 1.75 -6.64
CA LEU A 297 -26.69 1.02 -6.26
C LEU A 297 -26.61 0.71 -4.78
N ALA A 298 -27.60 1.15 -4.00
CA ALA A 298 -27.68 0.91 -2.57
C ALA A 298 -28.68 -0.22 -2.27
N PHE A 299 -28.31 -1.10 -1.35
CA PHE A 299 -29.06 -2.28 -0.97
C PHE A 299 -29.11 -2.41 0.56
N ASP A 300 -30.30 -2.72 1.07
CA ASP A 300 -30.53 -3.01 2.48
C ASP A 300 -30.57 -4.54 2.71
N ASP A 301 -30.83 -4.93 3.96
CA ASP A 301 -30.92 -6.34 4.37
C ASP A 301 -32.05 -7.11 3.65
N ALA A 302 -33.09 -6.42 3.16
CA ALA A 302 -34.20 -7.07 2.46
C ALA A 302 -33.80 -7.55 1.05
N TYR A 303 -32.70 -7.01 0.52
CA TYR A 303 -32.12 -7.51 -0.72
C TYR A 303 -31.37 -8.84 -0.51
N LEU A 304 -30.88 -9.18 0.68
CA LEU A 304 -30.10 -10.41 0.84
C LEU A 304 -30.92 -11.68 0.54
N PRO A 305 -30.31 -12.75 0.01
CA PRO A 305 -30.98 -14.05 -0.09
C PRO A 305 -31.34 -14.57 1.31
N SER A 306 -32.21 -15.58 1.35
CA SER A 306 -32.59 -16.27 2.58
C SER A 306 -31.34 -16.70 3.35
N ILE A 307 -31.26 -16.28 4.63
CA ILE A 307 -30.14 -16.63 5.48
C ILE A 307 -30.20 -18.14 5.78
N PRO A 308 -29.10 -18.89 5.60
CA PRO A 308 -29.05 -20.31 5.94
C PRO A 308 -29.39 -20.52 7.42
N SER A 309 -30.17 -21.57 7.73
CA SER A 309 -30.64 -21.85 9.09
C SER A 309 -29.48 -22.13 10.06
N GLU A 310 -28.36 -22.63 9.56
CA GLU A 310 -27.12 -22.84 10.31
C GLU A 310 -26.52 -21.53 10.84
N LEU A 311 -26.86 -20.39 10.24
CA LEU A 311 -26.36 -19.06 10.63
C LEU A 311 -27.34 -18.26 11.49
N GLU A 312 -28.60 -18.66 11.61
CA GLU A 312 -29.63 -17.90 12.34
C GLU A 312 -29.30 -17.69 13.83
N GLY A 313 -28.57 -18.62 14.45
CA GLY A 313 -28.10 -18.52 15.83
C GLY A 313 -26.73 -17.84 16.01
N ASP A 314 -26.02 -17.55 14.92
CA ASP A 314 -24.67 -16.97 14.97
C ASP A 314 -24.72 -15.45 14.75
N ALA A 315 -24.78 -14.72 15.86
CA ALA A 315 -24.82 -13.26 15.85
C ALA A 315 -23.62 -12.61 15.13
N ASN A 316 -22.44 -13.24 15.14
CA ASN A 316 -21.25 -12.70 14.48
C ASN A 316 -21.35 -12.87 12.96
N SER A 317 -21.80 -14.02 12.49
CA SER A 317 -22.12 -14.23 11.07
C SER A 317 -23.18 -13.25 10.58
N LEU A 318 -24.28 -13.13 11.32
CA LEU A 318 -25.36 -12.20 10.97
C LEU A 318 -24.88 -10.74 10.91
N ALA A 319 -24.03 -10.31 11.85
CA ALA A 319 -23.49 -8.93 11.86
C ALA A 319 -22.53 -8.64 10.69
N ARG A 320 -21.88 -9.67 10.14
CA ARG A 320 -21.03 -9.56 8.93
C ARG A 320 -21.86 -9.51 7.65
N LEU A 321 -22.95 -10.26 7.59
CA LEU A 321 -23.83 -10.33 6.43
C LEU A 321 -24.76 -9.11 6.34
N LYS A 322 -25.31 -8.67 7.47
CA LYS A 322 -26.28 -7.58 7.53
C LYS A 322 -25.65 -6.19 7.53
N GLY A 323 -26.37 -5.24 6.97
CA GLY A 323 -26.05 -3.83 6.87
C GLY A 323 -26.40 -3.28 5.50
N GLU A 324 -26.33 -1.95 5.40
CA GLU A 324 -26.43 -1.27 4.11
C GLU A 324 -25.16 -1.51 3.30
N HIS A 325 -25.33 -1.92 2.04
CA HIS A 325 -24.25 -2.18 1.10
C HIS A 325 -24.48 -1.41 -0.19
N SER A 326 -23.41 -0.87 -0.77
CA SER A 326 -23.45 -0.22 -2.07
C SER A 326 -22.58 -0.92 -3.10
N ILE A 327 -23.08 -1.06 -4.33
CA ILE A 327 -22.31 -1.48 -5.50
C ILE A 327 -21.99 -0.25 -6.35
N TYR A 328 -20.70 0.01 -6.56
CA TYR A 328 -20.19 1.07 -7.41
C TYR A 328 -19.77 0.45 -8.75
N VAL A 329 -20.36 0.95 -9.84
CA VAL A 329 -20.12 0.44 -11.19
C VAL A 329 -19.26 1.42 -11.97
N TYR A 330 -18.11 0.96 -12.46
CA TYR A 330 -17.22 1.74 -13.31
C TYR A 330 -17.03 1.08 -14.66
N ARG A 331 -16.88 1.88 -15.73
CA ARG A 331 -16.46 1.41 -17.05
C ARG A 331 -15.17 2.09 -17.48
N ARG A 332 -14.19 1.34 -17.96
CA ARG A 332 -12.96 1.91 -18.53
C ARG A 332 -13.24 2.47 -19.92
N LYS A 333 -12.81 3.70 -20.20
CA LYS A 333 -13.00 4.30 -21.54
C LYS A 333 -12.18 3.57 -22.62
N GLN A 334 -12.75 3.43 -23.81
CA GLN A 334 -12.12 2.81 -24.98
C GLN A 334 -10.99 3.66 -25.60
N GLN A 335 -11.06 4.99 -25.49
CA GLN A 335 -10.03 5.89 -26.03
C GLN A 335 -8.91 6.10 -25.00
N GLN A 336 -7.66 6.22 -25.47
CA GLN A 336 -6.66 7.01 -24.75
C GLN A 336 -7.31 8.34 -24.42
N CYS A 337 -7.44 8.65 -23.13
CA CYS A 337 -7.97 9.93 -22.70
C CYS A 337 -7.22 11.01 -23.50
N PRO A 338 -7.90 11.91 -24.24
CA PRO A 338 -7.20 12.91 -25.02
C PRO A 338 -6.19 13.56 -24.09
N GLN A 339 -4.90 13.52 -24.47
CA GLN A 339 -3.89 14.39 -23.86
C GLN A 339 -4.57 15.74 -23.72
N GLN A 340 -4.56 16.31 -22.52
CA GLN A 340 -5.12 17.63 -22.30
C GLN A 340 -4.50 18.54 -23.36
N GLN A 341 -5.25 18.81 -24.44
CA GLN A 341 -4.86 19.79 -25.43
C GLN A 341 -4.81 21.08 -24.64
N GLU A 342 -3.61 21.59 -24.45
CA GLU A 342 -3.39 22.98 -24.10
C GLU A 342 -4.33 23.78 -24.99
N ARG A 343 -5.33 24.43 -24.38
CA ARG A 343 -6.17 25.38 -25.11
C ARG A 343 -5.27 26.52 -25.51
N GLN A 344 -4.66 26.42 -26.68
CA GLN A 344 -4.21 27.57 -27.45
C GLN A 344 -5.46 28.33 -27.89
N HIS A 345 -6.01 29.13 -26.98
CA HIS A 345 -6.75 30.31 -27.35
C HIS A 345 -5.81 31.49 -27.15
N GLY A 346 -5.32 32.00 -28.27
CA GLY A 346 -4.54 33.22 -28.33
C GLY A 346 -5.32 34.35 -27.67
N LEU A 347 -4.80 34.84 -26.56
CA LEU A 347 -5.13 36.15 -26.04
C LEU A 347 -3.96 37.07 -26.36
N SER A 348 -4.28 38.06 -27.19
CA SER A 348 -3.37 39.09 -27.68
C SER A 348 -2.81 39.95 -26.53
N THR A 349 -1.54 40.31 -26.66
CA THR A 349 -0.67 40.96 -25.69
C THR A 349 -0.96 42.44 -25.42
N THR A 350 -2.20 42.88 -25.19
CA THR A 350 -2.47 44.33 -24.98
C THR A 350 -3.34 44.77 -23.81
N ASP A 351 -4.02 43.91 -23.05
CA ASP A 351 -4.99 44.40 -22.05
C ASP A 351 -4.72 43.97 -20.60
N ILE A 352 -3.55 44.34 -20.03
CA ILE A 352 -3.37 44.36 -18.57
C ILE A 352 -2.53 45.59 -18.16
N MET A 353 -3.13 46.77 -18.18
CA MET A 353 -2.65 47.95 -17.42
C MET A 353 -3.85 48.78 -16.93
N ALA A 354 -4.46 48.35 -15.82
CA ALA A 354 -5.24 49.22 -14.95
C ALA A 354 -5.38 48.56 -13.56
N GLY A 355 -4.55 49.00 -12.62
CA GLY A 355 -4.60 48.55 -11.22
C GLY A 355 -5.74 49.21 -10.41
N PRO A 356 -6.19 48.59 -9.31
CA PRO A 356 -7.09 49.26 -8.36
C PRO A 356 -6.33 50.23 -7.43
N LYS A 357 -6.97 51.36 -7.11
CA LYS A 357 -6.48 52.44 -6.24
C LYS A 357 -6.34 52.04 -4.76
N PRO A 358 -5.50 52.76 -3.98
CA PRO A 358 -5.06 52.34 -2.65
C PRO A 358 -6.07 52.68 -1.55
N VAL A 359 -6.16 51.81 -0.54
CA VAL A 359 -6.81 52.08 0.75
C VAL A 359 -5.72 52.26 1.81
N VAL A 360 -5.86 53.32 2.61
CA VAL A 360 -4.94 53.88 3.62
C VAL A 360 -4.62 52.87 4.75
N PRO A 361 -3.40 52.89 5.33
CA PRO A 361 -2.90 51.79 6.15
C PRO A 361 -3.41 51.85 7.60
N VAL A 362 -3.84 50.70 8.11
CA VAL A 362 -3.91 50.42 9.54
C VAL A 362 -2.72 49.50 9.87
N SER A 363 -1.95 49.90 10.88
CA SER A 363 -0.68 49.29 11.33
C SER A 363 -0.77 47.77 11.46
N ARG A 364 -0.02 47.04 10.63
CA ARG A 364 0.18 45.58 10.73
C ARG A 364 1.42 45.29 11.57
N SER A 365 1.23 44.61 12.69
CA SER A 365 2.24 43.77 13.31
C SER A 365 2.47 42.50 12.47
N ASP A 366 3.71 42.06 12.44
CA ASP A 366 4.21 40.92 11.66
C ASP A 366 3.51 39.59 11.97
N THR A 367 2.87 38.97 10.97
CA THR A 367 2.47 37.56 10.96
C THR A 367 2.62 36.96 9.56
N ARG A 368 3.80 36.38 9.24
CA ARG A 368 4.01 35.57 8.01
C ARG A 368 4.25 34.07 8.27
N ASP A 369 4.26 33.60 9.53
CA ASP A 369 4.68 32.23 9.87
C ASP A 369 3.56 31.22 10.18
N ALA A 370 2.28 31.59 10.05
CA ALA A 370 1.18 30.80 10.65
C ALA A 370 0.70 29.55 9.87
N ASN A 371 1.30 29.15 8.74
CA ASN A 371 0.73 28.08 7.88
C ASN A 371 1.67 26.91 7.52
N ARG A 372 2.84 26.78 8.14
CA ARG A 372 3.73 25.63 7.95
C ARG A 372 3.43 24.55 8.99
N ILE A 373 2.87 23.42 8.55
CA ILE A 373 2.65 22.24 9.42
C ILE A 373 4.02 21.67 9.80
N SER A 374 4.28 21.55 11.10
CA SER A 374 5.53 20.99 11.61
C SER A 374 5.69 19.51 11.20
N PRO A 375 6.88 19.07 10.77
CA PRO A 375 7.19 17.68 10.46
C PRO A 375 7.24 16.80 11.73
N CYS A 376 7.44 17.36 12.92
CA CYS A 376 7.42 16.64 14.21
C CYS A 376 6.51 17.30 15.27
N HIS A 377 5.94 16.48 16.14
CA HIS A 377 5.06 16.93 17.23
C HIS A 377 5.35 16.16 18.52
N GLU A 378 5.22 16.84 19.66
CA GLU A 378 5.31 16.24 20.99
C GLU A 378 3.99 15.53 21.32
N VAL A 379 4.03 14.21 21.47
CA VAL A 379 2.85 13.37 21.77
C VAL A 379 2.72 13.03 23.24
N TYR A 380 3.81 13.17 23.98
CA TYR A 380 3.91 13.04 25.43
C TYR A 380 5.10 13.91 25.87
N PRO A 381 5.13 14.50 27.08
CA PRO A 381 6.27 15.32 27.51
C PRO A 381 7.62 14.59 27.34
N GLY A 382 8.45 15.04 26.40
CA GLY A 382 9.73 14.42 26.03
C GLY A 382 9.66 13.35 24.92
N LEU A 383 8.48 12.91 24.48
CA LEU A 383 8.30 11.98 23.34
C LEU A 383 7.79 12.74 22.12
N TRP A 384 8.57 12.69 21.05
CA TRP A 384 8.25 13.34 19.78
C TRP A 384 8.05 12.31 18.68
N VAL A 385 7.05 12.53 17.83
CA VAL A 385 6.80 11.73 16.61
C VAL A 385 7.05 12.59 15.37
N GLY A 386 7.71 12.04 14.35
CA GLY A 386 8.05 12.83 13.16
C GLY A 386 8.28 12.06 11.86
N SER A 387 8.57 12.83 10.81
CA SER A 387 9.04 12.37 9.50
C SER A 387 10.55 12.55 9.35
N LEU A 388 11.14 12.15 8.23
CA LEU A 388 12.57 12.37 7.99
C LEU A 388 12.92 13.87 8.01
N SER A 389 12.02 14.73 7.55
CA SER A 389 12.19 16.19 7.57
C SER A 389 12.26 16.78 8.98
N SER A 390 11.82 16.05 10.01
CA SER A 390 11.91 16.48 11.41
C SER A 390 13.34 16.75 11.86
N LEU A 391 14.32 16.07 11.25
CA LEU A 391 15.73 16.28 11.55
C LEU A 391 16.19 17.72 11.25
N ASN A 392 15.58 18.38 10.26
CA ASN A 392 15.89 19.77 9.92
C ASN A 392 15.37 20.77 10.97
N GLU A 393 14.38 20.37 11.77
CA GLU A 393 13.71 21.25 12.73
C GLU A 393 14.17 21.04 14.17
N LEU A 394 14.97 20.02 14.45
CA LEU A 394 15.54 19.80 15.78
C LEU A 394 16.29 21.03 16.30
N LYS A 395 16.94 21.78 15.40
CA LYS A 395 17.69 23.00 15.72
C LYS A 395 16.80 24.18 16.12
N SER A 396 15.57 24.24 15.60
CA SER A 396 14.60 25.31 15.91
C SER A 396 13.83 25.07 17.21
N LEU A 397 13.92 23.87 17.78
CA LEU A 397 13.23 23.50 19.03
C LEU A 397 14.12 23.83 20.24
N HIS A 398 14.29 25.12 20.54
CA HIS A 398 15.19 25.62 21.59
C HIS A 398 14.90 25.10 23.00
N GLN A 399 13.69 24.62 23.25
CA GLN A 399 13.31 23.97 24.52
C GLN A 399 14.03 22.63 24.78
N VAL A 400 14.60 22.00 23.74
CA VAL A 400 15.30 20.71 23.85
C VAL A 400 16.76 20.89 23.42
N GLN A 401 17.68 20.61 24.34
CA GLN A 401 19.12 20.72 24.10
C GLN A 401 19.75 19.36 23.75
N GLN A 402 19.16 18.26 24.23
CA GLN A 402 19.66 16.91 24.01
C GLN A 402 18.58 16.04 23.37
N TRP A 403 18.92 15.48 22.21
CA TRP A 403 18.05 14.61 21.43
C TRP A 403 18.61 13.19 21.41
N LYS A 404 17.75 12.24 21.74
CA LYS A 404 17.86 10.87 21.26
C LYS A 404 16.98 10.72 20.02
N VAL A 405 17.53 10.16 18.94
CA VAL A 405 16.80 9.97 17.68
C VAL A 405 16.66 8.48 17.41
N ILE A 406 15.43 8.03 17.14
CA ILE A 406 15.10 6.68 16.72
C ILE A 406 14.50 6.75 15.33
N SER A 407 15.20 6.18 14.35
CA SER A 407 14.85 6.22 12.93
C SER A 407 14.38 4.86 12.45
N ILE A 408 13.14 4.77 11.98
CA ILE A 408 12.53 3.53 11.52
C ILE A 408 12.32 3.61 10.00
N LEU A 409 13.21 2.99 9.22
CA LEU A 409 13.33 3.19 7.76
C LEU A 409 13.43 1.85 7.03
N ASP A 410 13.10 1.78 5.74
CA ASP A 410 13.00 0.51 4.97
C ASP A 410 14.11 0.31 3.93
N SER A 411 14.79 1.37 3.53
CA SER A 411 15.76 1.35 2.43
C SER A 411 17.10 1.95 2.83
N GLU A 412 18.16 1.39 2.26
CA GLU A 412 19.54 1.87 2.46
C GLU A 412 19.70 3.34 2.06
N PHE A 413 18.96 3.77 1.03
CA PHE A 413 18.95 5.17 0.60
C PHE A 413 18.45 6.11 1.72
N LEU A 414 17.28 5.82 2.31
CA LEU A 414 16.73 6.65 3.38
C LEU A 414 17.59 6.60 4.64
N ILE A 415 18.18 5.43 4.94
CA ILE A 415 19.12 5.27 6.04
C ILE A 415 20.36 6.15 5.82
N GLY A 416 20.96 6.12 4.62
CA GLY A 416 22.11 6.95 4.29
C GLY A 416 21.82 8.45 4.35
N LEU A 417 20.66 8.88 3.87
CA LEU A 417 20.21 10.27 4.00
C LEU A 417 20.04 10.67 5.46
N CYS A 418 19.38 9.83 6.27
CA CYS A 418 19.19 10.05 7.70
C CYS A 418 20.52 10.18 8.44
N VAL A 419 21.47 9.25 8.23
CA VAL A 419 22.80 9.30 8.84
C VAL A 419 23.52 10.60 8.47
N SER A 420 23.46 11.02 7.21
CA SER A 420 24.08 12.26 6.74
C SER A 420 23.49 13.49 7.43
N MET A 421 22.16 13.55 7.59
CA MET A 421 21.49 14.63 8.31
C MET A 421 21.87 14.65 9.81
N ILE A 422 21.93 13.49 10.46
CA ILE A 422 22.35 13.39 11.86
C ILE A 422 23.80 13.83 12.06
N LEU A 423 24.71 13.45 11.16
CA LEU A 423 26.10 13.93 11.20
C LEU A 423 26.18 15.44 11.03
N ALA A 424 25.38 16.03 10.13
CA ALA A 424 25.30 17.47 9.96
C ALA A 424 24.74 18.21 11.19
N ILE A 425 23.91 17.55 12.01
CA ILE A 425 23.45 18.11 13.28
C ILE A 425 24.53 17.97 14.36
N ARG A 426 25.22 16.81 14.43
CA ARG A 426 26.28 16.55 15.41
C ARG A 426 27.52 17.43 15.23
N ASN A 427 27.86 17.75 13.98
CA ASN A 427 29.03 18.56 13.63
C ASN A 427 28.75 20.07 13.62
N ASP A 428 27.52 20.49 13.94
CA ASP A 428 27.17 21.90 13.99
C ASP A 428 27.37 22.48 15.39
N ASP A 429 28.58 22.96 15.66
CA ASP A 429 28.96 23.59 16.92
C ASP A 429 28.18 24.89 17.22
N SER A 430 27.50 25.46 16.22
CA SER A 430 26.68 26.67 16.39
C SER A 430 25.27 26.39 16.92
N SER A 431 24.83 25.13 16.93
CA SER A 431 23.50 24.74 17.39
C SER A 431 23.47 24.38 18.87
N SER A 432 22.45 24.85 19.59
CA SER A 432 22.17 24.43 20.96
C SER A 432 21.59 23.02 21.06
N ALA A 433 21.09 22.45 19.95
CA ALA A 433 20.49 21.12 19.90
C ALA A 433 21.52 20.07 19.50
N LYS A 434 21.77 19.09 20.37
CA LYS A 434 22.72 18.00 20.12
C LYS A 434 22.01 16.67 20.01
N VAL A 435 22.37 15.87 19.00
CA VAL A 435 21.95 14.46 18.90
C VAL A 435 22.97 13.59 19.62
N GLU A 436 22.69 13.24 20.87
CA GLU A 436 23.57 12.44 21.72
C GLU A 436 23.62 11.00 21.20
N GLN A 437 22.45 10.39 21.01
CA GLN A 437 22.32 9.01 20.55
C GLN A 437 21.37 8.92 19.33
N HIS A 438 21.75 8.10 18.36
CA HIS A 438 20.95 7.80 17.16
C HIS A 438 20.85 6.29 16.99
N GLU A 439 19.62 5.78 16.97
CA GLU A 439 19.31 4.36 16.76
C GLU A 439 18.55 4.18 15.45
N ILE A 440 18.96 3.22 14.63
CA ILE A 440 18.29 2.87 13.37
C ILE A 440 17.62 1.51 13.52
N TRP A 441 16.33 1.44 13.20
CA TRP A 441 15.60 0.19 13.04
C TRP A 441 15.13 0.05 11.59
N LYS A 442 15.77 -0.87 10.85
CA LYS A 442 15.32 -1.20 9.50
C LYS A 442 14.02 -2.00 9.55
N MET A 443 12.92 -1.40 9.12
CA MET A 443 11.59 -2.03 9.11
C MET A 443 10.75 -1.50 7.95
N ALA A 444 10.21 -2.42 7.16
CA ALA A 444 9.25 -2.14 6.10
C ALA A 444 7.93 -1.61 6.66
N ASP A 445 7.26 -0.72 5.93
CA ASP A 445 5.93 -0.21 6.30
C ASP A 445 4.81 -1.10 5.73
N LYS A 446 4.87 -2.40 6.05
CA LYS A 446 3.93 -3.40 5.54
C LYS A 446 3.21 -4.09 6.71
N PRO A 447 1.96 -4.57 6.54
CA PRO A 447 1.24 -5.29 7.59
C PRO A 447 1.98 -6.52 8.13
N ARG A 448 2.81 -7.19 7.30
CA ARG A 448 3.59 -8.37 7.71
C ARG A 448 4.93 -8.03 8.38
N ALA A 449 5.27 -6.76 8.56
CA ALA A 449 6.53 -6.42 9.23
C ALA A 449 6.51 -6.93 10.68
N HIS A 450 7.63 -7.50 11.12
CA HIS A 450 7.82 -8.04 12.48
C HIS A 450 7.92 -6.93 13.54
N PHE A 451 6.81 -6.21 13.73
CA PHE A 451 6.71 -5.08 14.64
C PHE A 451 6.81 -5.52 16.10
N LEU A 452 6.07 -6.56 16.49
CA LEU A 452 6.23 -7.20 17.79
C LEU A 452 7.48 -8.06 17.77
N SER A 453 8.59 -7.50 18.26
CA SER A 453 9.90 -8.14 18.25
C SER A 453 10.72 -7.67 19.46
N GLU A 454 11.82 -8.36 19.76
CA GLU A 454 12.80 -7.91 20.75
C GLU A 454 13.34 -6.50 20.44
N ARG A 455 13.34 -6.12 19.15
CA ARG A 455 13.75 -4.80 18.72
C ARG A 455 12.81 -3.70 19.22
N LEU A 456 11.50 -3.97 19.25
CA LEU A 456 10.53 -3.06 19.85
C LEU A 456 10.81 -2.88 21.34
N THR A 457 11.06 -3.96 22.08
CA THR A 457 11.42 -3.91 23.51
C THR A 457 12.64 -3.03 23.76
N HIS A 458 13.70 -3.21 22.97
CA HIS A 458 14.90 -2.38 23.06
C HIS A 458 14.61 -0.90 22.78
N VAL A 459 13.84 -0.60 21.72
CA VAL A 459 13.47 0.77 21.35
C VAL A 459 12.63 1.43 22.44
N LEU A 460 11.68 0.72 23.05
CA LEU A 460 10.87 1.26 24.14
C LEU A 460 11.73 1.58 25.37
N LYS A 461 12.72 0.74 25.68
CA LYS A 461 13.70 1.01 26.75
C LYS A 461 14.55 2.25 26.46
N LEU A 462 14.99 2.43 25.21
CA LEU A 462 15.73 3.64 24.81
C LEU A 462 14.92 4.92 25.00
N ILE A 463 13.60 4.85 24.80
CA ILE A 463 12.67 5.95 25.08
C ILE A 463 12.56 6.16 26.61
N ASP A 464 12.42 5.09 27.39
CA ASP A 464 12.34 5.13 28.86
C ASP A 464 13.57 5.82 29.48
N ASP A 465 14.77 5.58 28.94
CA ASP A 465 16.02 6.21 29.40
C ASP A 465 16.01 7.75 29.27
N VAL A 466 15.20 8.31 28.38
CA VAL A 466 15.12 9.76 28.11
C VAL A 466 13.97 10.41 28.86
N ILE A 467 12.80 9.78 28.79
CA ILE A 467 11.55 10.35 29.29
C ILE A 467 11.37 10.07 30.79
N GLY A 468 12.10 9.09 31.29
CA GLY A 468 11.92 8.51 32.61
C GLY A 468 10.83 7.45 32.53
N GLY A 469 11.25 6.18 32.63
CA GLY A 469 10.36 5.14 33.13
C GLY A 469 9.81 5.55 34.51
N THR A 470 8.79 4.85 35.00
CA THR A 470 7.94 5.18 36.17
C THR A 470 8.64 5.57 37.49
N ASN A 471 9.99 5.61 37.56
CA ASN A 471 10.79 6.00 38.73
C ASN A 471 12.06 6.85 38.44
N VAL A 472 12.20 7.54 37.29
CA VAL A 472 13.39 8.40 37.02
C VAL A 472 13.00 9.87 36.87
N THR A 473 13.76 10.77 37.51
CA THR A 473 13.58 12.22 37.40
C THR A 473 13.99 12.69 36.01
N ARG A 474 13.02 13.18 35.22
CA ARG A 474 13.23 13.70 33.86
C ARG A 474 14.33 14.78 33.84
N GLN A 475 15.29 14.65 32.93
CA GLN A 475 16.18 15.77 32.59
C GLN A 475 15.38 16.82 31.80
N PRO A 476 15.20 18.06 32.29
CA PRO A 476 14.25 19.02 31.71
C PRO A 476 14.52 19.39 30.24
N SER A 477 15.74 19.21 29.75
CA SER A 477 16.19 19.62 28.42
C SER A 477 16.45 18.46 27.44
N SER A 478 16.07 17.23 27.81
CA SER A 478 16.22 16.02 26.99
C SER A 478 14.89 15.58 26.35
N ALA A 479 14.92 15.12 25.11
CA ALA A 479 13.77 14.54 24.43
C ALA A 479 14.16 13.41 23.46
N CYS A 480 13.20 12.54 23.16
CA CYS A 480 13.33 11.45 22.21
C CYS A 480 12.46 11.72 20.97
N LEU A 481 13.08 11.82 19.80
CA LEU A 481 12.39 11.84 18.51
C LEU A 481 12.31 10.43 17.94
N VAL A 482 11.10 9.93 17.72
CA VAL A 482 10.84 8.72 16.94
C VAL A 482 10.32 9.15 15.56
N HIS A 483 11.04 8.82 14.50
CA HIS A 483 10.63 9.18 13.15
C HIS A 483 10.74 8.02 12.15
N CYS A 484 9.97 8.14 11.07
CA CYS A 484 10.11 7.28 9.89
C CYS A 484 10.18 8.17 8.63
N ALA A 485 9.92 7.62 7.44
CA ALA A 485 9.95 8.41 6.21
C ALA A 485 8.93 9.57 6.22
N LYS A 486 7.64 9.27 6.39
CA LYS A 486 6.53 10.24 6.35
C LYS A 486 5.99 10.64 7.73
N GLY A 487 6.39 9.94 8.77
CA GLY A 487 5.83 10.09 10.11
C GLY A 487 4.37 9.67 10.24
N VAL A 488 3.88 8.79 9.36
CA VAL A 488 2.46 8.40 9.32
C VAL A 488 2.18 7.09 10.03
N SER A 489 3.03 6.07 9.80
CA SER A 489 2.74 4.70 10.21
C SER A 489 3.77 4.14 11.20
N ARG A 490 5.00 3.81 10.77
CA ARG A 490 6.04 3.18 11.62
C ARG A 490 6.35 3.91 12.91
N SER A 491 6.66 5.21 12.85
CA SER A 491 6.98 6.00 14.04
C SER A 491 5.77 6.21 14.95
N VAL A 492 4.59 6.35 14.35
CA VAL A 492 3.32 6.43 15.10
C VAL A 492 3.06 5.12 15.84
N ALA A 493 3.29 3.97 15.21
CA ALA A 493 3.14 2.67 15.83
C ALA A 493 4.04 2.51 17.06
N VAL A 494 5.31 2.90 16.95
CA VAL A 494 6.24 2.85 18.10
C VAL A 494 5.81 3.79 19.23
N CYS A 495 5.42 5.03 18.93
CA CYS A 495 4.92 5.95 19.96
C CYS A 495 3.63 5.43 20.62
N ALA A 496 2.71 4.84 19.84
CA ALA A 496 1.51 4.21 20.37
C ALA A 496 1.84 3.01 21.27
N ALA A 497 2.80 2.17 20.88
CA ALA A 497 3.25 1.04 21.70
C ALA A 497 3.81 1.50 23.05
N TRP A 498 4.59 2.59 23.05
CA TRP A 498 5.09 3.19 24.29
C TRP A 498 3.95 3.71 25.18
N LEU A 499 3.00 4.45 24.61
CA LEU A 499 1.84 4.95 25.34
C LEU A 499 0.98 3.83 25.95
N ILE A 500 0.75 2.75 25.19
CA ILE A 500 -0.01 1.59 25.69
C ILE A 500 0.73 0.91 26.84
N THR A 501 2.02 0.62 26.66
CA THR A 501 2.78 -0.20 27.61
C THR A 501 3.29 0.55 28.83
N ARG A 502 3.52 1.87 28.74
CA ARG A 502 4.11 2.69 29.82
C ARG A 502 3.14 3.65 30.46
N GLN A 503 2.14 4.10 29.72
CA GLN A 503 1.09 5.01 30.22
C GLN A 503 -0.25 4.30 30.44
N ALA A 504 -0.29 2.97 30.26
CA ALA A 504 -1.48 2.14 30.42
C ALA A 504 -2.69 2.66 29.62
N LEU A 505 -2.44 3.29 28.47
CA LEU A 505 -3.51 3.77 27.60
C LEU A 505 -4.06 2.61 26.77
N THR A 506 -5.35 2.69 26.47
CA THR A 506 -5.91 1.83 25.43
C THR A 506 -5.34 2.20 24.06
N LEU A 507 -5.39 1.29 23.09
CA LEU A 507 -4.98 1.59 21.71
C LEU A 507 -5.75 2.81 21.18
N GLN A 508 -7.04 2.88 21.48
CA GLN A 508 -7.88 4.01 21.10
C GLN A 508 -7.34 5.32 21.69
N GLN A 509 -7.12 5.37 23.01
CA GLN A 509 -6.61 6.56 23.70
C GLN A 509 -5.22 6.97 23.22
N ALA A 510 -4.31 6.00 22.99
CA ALA A 510 -2.98 6.27 22.47
C ALA A 510 -3.04 6.90 21.08
N MET A 511 -3.89 6.36 20.19
CA MET A 511 -4.05 6.88 18.84
C MET A 511 -4.78 8.22 18.79
N GLU A 512 -5.76 8.46 19.67
CA GLU A 512 -6.42 9.76 19.84
C GLU A 512 -5.41 10.83 20.24
N ARG A 513 -4.61 10.58 21.29
CA ARG A 513 -3.55 11.50 21.74
C ARG A 513 -2.55 11.83 20.64
N ILE A 514 -2.10 10.84 19.86
CA ILE A 514 -1.18 11.11 18.76
C ILE A 514 -1.87 11.94 17.67
N ARG A 515 -3.15 11.68 17.35
CA ARG A 515 -3.88 12.40 16.32
C ARG A 515 -4.25 13.84 16.68
N GLU A 516 -4.39 14.15 17.97
CA GLU A 516 -4.60 15.53 18.45
C GLU A 516 -3.49 16.47 17.94
N VAL A 517 -2.25 16.01 17.98
CA VAL A 517 -1.08 16.79 17.52
C VAL A 517 -0.64 16.41 16.11
N ARG A 518 -1.04 15.23 15.59
CA ARG A 518 -0.66 14.74 14.27
C ARG A 518 -1.85 14.05 13.56
N PRO A 519 -2.76 14.82 12.93
CA PRO A 519 -4.01 14.29 12.38
C PRO A 519 -3.86 13.19 11.32
N ASN A 520 -2.76 13.17 10.58
CA ASN A 520 -2.47 12.15 9.56
C ASN A 520 -1.86 10.86 10.13
N ALA A 521 -1.81 10.69 11.45
CA ALA A 521 -1.30 9.48 12.10
C ALA A 521 -2.17 8.25 11.78
N GLN A 522 -1.59 7.31 11.03
CA GLN A 522 -2.28 6.15 10.48
C GLN A 522 -1.30 4.97 10.30
N PRO A 523 -1.02 4.20 11.37
CA PRO A 523 -0.33 2.92 11.26
C PRO A 523 -1.07 1.98 10.31
N ASN A 524 -0.31 1.17 9.58
CA ASN A 524 -0.88 0.09 8.77
C ASN A 524 -1.60 -0.94 9.67
N LEU A 525 -2.42 -1.80 9.06
CA LEU A 525 -3.24 -2.77 9.80
C LEU A 525 -2.43 -3.75 10.64
N GLY A 526 -1.27 -4.20 10.17
CA GLY A 526 -0.41 -5.12 10.92
C GLY A 526 0.14 -4.49 12.19
N PHE A 527 0.54 -3.22 12.11
CA PHE A 527 0.94 -2.47 13.30
C PHE A 527 -0.23 -2.26 14.26
N LEU A 528 -1.42 -1.94 13.77
CA LEU A 528 -2.62 -1.82 14.62
C LEU A 528 -2.98 -3.15 15.29
N ALA A 529 -2.87 -4.27 14.58
CA ALA A 529 -3.07 -5.61 15.15
C ALA A 529 -2.03 -5.90 16.25
N GLY A 530 -0.76 -5.61 15.98
CA GLY A 530 0.30 -5.75 16.98
C GLY A 530 0.07 -4.90 18.23
N LEU A 531 -0.38 -3.65 18.05
CA LEU A 531 -0.72 -2.76 19.16
C LEU A 531 -1.91 -3.26 19.99
N ARG A 532 -2.93 -3.86 19.36
CA ARG A 532 -4.03 -4.53 20.10
C ARG A 532 -3.53 -5.72 20.91
N ALA A 533 -2.61 -6.51 20.35
CA ALA A 533 -2.03 -7.65 21.07
C ALA A 533 -1.20 -7.21 22.29
N LEU A 534 -0.52 -6.05 22.20
CA LEU A 534 0.17 -5.41 23.32
C LEU A 534 -0.82 -4.96 24.41
N GLU A 535 -1.89 -4.27 24.01
CA GLU A 535 -2.95 -3.81 24.93
C GLU A 535 -3.60 -4.98 25.68
N SER A 536 -3.89 -6.09 24.99
CA SER A 536 -4.52 -7.26 25.60
C SER A 536 -3.58 -8.11 26.46
N GLY A 537 -2.30 -7.72 26.61
CA GLY A 537 -1.30 -8.49 27.34
C GLY A 537 -0.91 -9.83 26.69
N LYS A 538 -1.31 -10.08 25.44
CA LYS A 538 -0.97 -11.29 24.68
C LYS A 538 0.50 -11.30 24.24
N PHE A 539 1.13 -10.13 24.22
CA PHE A 539 2.56 -9.97 24.04
C PHE A 539 3.09 -9.14 25.21
N GLN A 540 3.96 -9.72 26.03
CA GLN A 540 4.64 -8.99 27.10
C GLN A 540 5.97 -8.46 26.58
N VAL A 541 6.11 -7.14 26.58
CA VAL A 541 7.38 -6.46 26.40
C VAL A 541 8.15 -6.61 27.71
N LEU A 542 9.11 -7.54 27.76
CA LEU A 542 9.96 -7.82 28.94
C LEU A 542 10.73 -6.58 29.42
#